data_AF-A0A0K8S9F9-F1
#
_entry.id   AF-A0A0K8S9F9-F1
#
_cell.length_a   1.000
_cell.length_b   1.000
_cell.length_c   1.000
_cell.angle_alpha   90.00
_cell.angle_beta   90.00
_cell.angle_gamma   90.00
#
_symmetry.space_group_name_H-M   'P 1'
#
loop_
_entity.id
_entity.type
_entity.pdbx_description
1 polymer ?
#
loop_
_entity_poly.entity_id
_entity_poly.type
_entity_poly.pdbx_seq_one_letter_code
_entity_poly.pdbx_strand_id
1 'polypeptide(L)'
;MTDNKEDLKKKLTPLQYHVTQEKGTERPHTGEYDKFFEEGMYSCVVCGQELFSSKTKFDSGCGWPAFNDVLDQGLVKLSTDTSLAPRIRTEVQCAKCDAHLGHVFDDGP
;
A
#
# COMPACT_ATOMS: atom_id res chain seq x y z
N MET A 1 11.87 -11.65 -8.80
CA MET A 1 11.57 -11.16 -10.16
C MET A 1 11.63 -9.66 -10.09
N THR A 2 12.71 -9.06 -10.57
CA THR A 2 12.84 -7.61 -10.66
C THR A 2 12.32 -7.21 -12.04
N ASP A 3 11.02 -6.93 -12.13
CA ASP A 3 10.46 -6.30 -13.33
C ASP A 3 11.26 -5.02 -13.61
N ASN A 4 11.70 -4.84 -14.86
CA ASN A 4 12.53 -3.70 -15.21
C ASN A 4 11.68 -2.41 -15.16
N LYS A 5 12.32 -1.27 -14.87
CA LYS A 5 11.62 0.02 -14.70
C LYS A 5 10.69 0.36 -15.86
N GLU A 6 11.06 -0.02 -17.08
CA GLU A 6 10.25 0.20 -18.28
C GLU A 6 9.02 -0.71 -18.35
N ASP A 7 9.10 -1.96 -17.90
CA ASP A 7 7.96 -2.87 -17.83
C ASP A 7 6.94 -2.39 -16.82
N LEU A 8 7.40 -1.93 -15.65
CA LEU A 8 6.53 -1.35 -14.62
C LEU A 8 5.83 -0.09 -15.14
N LYS A 9 6.52 0.79 -15.86
CA LYS A 9 5.91 1.98 -16.46
C LYS A 9 4.88 1.67 -17.56
N LYS A 10 4.98 0.51 -18.21
CA LYS A 10 3.99 0.06 -19.20
C LYS A 10 2.78 -0.63 -18.57
N LYS A 11 2.98 -1.35 -17.46
CA LYS A 11 1.93 -2.08 -16.75
C LYS A 11 1.15 -1.19 -15.78
N LEU A 12 1.83 -0.23 -15.14
CA LEU A 12 1.27 0.61 -14.08
C LEU A 12 0.89 2.00 -14.62
N THR A 13 -0.15 2.58 -14.04
CA THR A 13 -0.43 4.00 -14.26
C THR A 13 0.66 4.87 -13.64
N PRO A 14 0.82 6.13 -14.08
CA PRO A 14 1.81 7.05 -13.50
C PRO A 14 1.67 7.18 -11.98
N LEU A 15 0.45 7.17 -11.46
CA LEU A 15 0.18 7.22 -10.01
C LEU A 15 0.60 5.93 -9.31
N GLN A 16 0.24 4.77 -9.85
CA GLN A 16 0.64 3.47 -9.28
C GLN A 16 2.16 3.30 -9.27
N TYR A 17 2.83 3.73 -10.33
CA TYR A 17 4.29 3.72 -10.40
C TYR A 17 4.89 4.68 -9.35
N HIS A 18 4.36 5.90 -9.25
CA HIS A 18 4.82 6.89 -8.26
C HIS A 18 4.65 6.38 -6.82
N VAL A 19 3.50 5.80 -6.48
CA VAL A 19 3.26 5.24 -5.15
C VAL A 19 4.14 4.02 -4.89
N THR A 20 4.11 3.01 -5.77
CA THR A 20 4.78 1.73 -5.50
C THR A 20 6.30 1.76 -5.64
N GLN A 21 6.84 2.57 -6.56
CA GLN A 21 8.28 2.61 -6.87
C GLN A 21 8.97 3.85 -6.31
N GLU A 22 8.31 5.00 -6.30
CA GLU A 22 8.90 6.27 -5.81
C GLU A 22 8.52 6.56 -4.35
N LYS A 23 7.83 5.63 -3.68
CA LYS A 23 7.31 5.78 -2.30
C LYS A 23 6.47 7.05 -2.15
N GLY A 24 5.81 7.45 -3.24
CA GLY A 24 4.91 8.58 -3.26
C GLY A 24 3.65 8.28 -2.45
N THR A 25 2.96 9.33 -2.04
CA THR A 25 1.64 9.22 -1.40
C THR A 25 0.62 9.86 -2.35
N GLU A 26 -0.44 9.12 -2.69
CA GLU A 26 -1.53 9.68 -3.48
C GLU A 26 -2.23 10.82 -2.72
N ARG A 27 -2.94 11.69 -3.42
CA ARG A 27 -3.67 12.77 -2.75
C ARG A 27 -4.84 12.18 -1.94
N PRO A 28 -5.12 12.71 -0.74
CA PRO A 28 -6.23 12.21 0.06
C PRO A 28 -7.56 12.35 -0.70
N HIS A 29 -8.44 11.37 -0.54
CA HIS A 29 -9.76 11.28 -1.18
C HIS A 29 -9.74 11.21 -2.72
N THR A 30 -8.59 10.92 -3.33
CA THR A 30 -8.47 10.76 -4.78
C THR A 30 -8.35 9.32 -5.25
N GLY A 31 -8.01 8.40 -4.35
CA GLY A 31 -7.90 6.99 -4.66
C GLY A 31 -9.28 6.36 -4.92
N GLU A 32 -9.41 5.61 -6.00
CA GLU A 32 -10.63 4.87 -6.37
C GLU A 32 -11.07 3.92 -5.24
N TYR A 33 -10.12 3.40 -4.48
CA TYR A 33 -10.36 2.45 -3.39
C TYR A 33 -10.58 3.09 -2.01
N ASP A 34 -10.52 4.42 -1.87
CA ASP A 34 -10.76 5.12 -0.59
C ASP A 34 -12.16 4.75 -0.06
N LYS A 35 -13.19 4.98 -0.90
CA LYS A 35 -14.60 4.69 -0.58
C LYS A 35 -15.12 3.37 -1.15
N PHE A 36 -14.23 2.49 -1.59
CA PHE A 36 -14.61 1.18 -2.10
C PHE A 36 -14.66 0.16 -0.95
N PHE A 37 -15.81 -0.45 -0.73
CA PHE A 37 -16.03 -1.42 0.37
C PHE A 37 -16.69 -2.71 -0.12
N GLU A 38 -16.62 -3.02 -1.41
CA GLU A 38 -17.15 -4.28 -1.91
C GLU A 38 -16.32 -5.48 -1.42
N GLU A 39 -16.96 -6.64 -1.36
CA GLU A 39 -16.30 -7.88 -0.94
C GLU A 39 -15.27 -8.35 -1.97
N GLY A 40 -14.03 -8.57 -1.51
CA GLY A 40 -12.94 -9.01 -2.37
C GLY A 40 -11.60 -9.08 -1.64
N MET A 41 -10.54 -9.25 -2.43
CA MET A 41 -9.15 -9.23 -1.96
C MET A 41 -8.37 -8.16 -2.70
N TYR A 42 -7.50 -7.46 -1.96
CA TYR A 42 -6.60 -6.45 -2.49
C TYR A 42 -5.26 -7.10 -2.77
N SER A 43 -4.94 -7.21 -4.05
CA SER A 43 -3.66 -7.72 -4.52
C SER A 43 -2.69 -6.58 -4.84
N CYS A 44 -1.40 -6.83 -4.64
CA CYS A 44 -0.31 -5.97 -5.07
C CYS A 44 -0.41 -5.71 -6.58
N VAL A 45 -0.53 -4.44 -6.97
CA VAL A 45 -0.63 -4.04 -8.39
C VAL A 45 0.63 -4.41 -9.21
N VAL A 46 1.77 -4.61 -8.54
CA VAL A 46 3.04 -4.94 -9.19
C VAL A 46 3.17 -6.44 -9.47
N CYS A 47 2.95 -7.28 -8.45
CA CYS A 47 3.22 -8.72 -8.53
C CYS A 47 1.98 -9.62 -8.45
N GLY A 48 0.80 -9.04 -8.26
CA GLY A 48 -0.48 -9.76 -8.16
C GLY A 48 -0.68 -10.54 -6.86
N GLN A 49 0.22 -10.43 -5.87
CA GLN A 49 0.06 -11.13 -4.59
C GLN A 49 -1.07 -10.54 -3.78
N GLU A 50 -1.98 -11.37 -3.26
CA GLU A 50 -3.04 -10.96 -2.33
C GLU A 50 -2.40 -10.47 -1.01
N LEU A 51 -2.79 -9.29 -0.53
CA LEU A 51 -2.19 -8.65 0.64
C LEU A 51 -3.22 -8.34 1.72
N PHE A 52 -4.40 -7.83 1.34
CA PHE A 52 -5.44 -7.42 2.28
C PHE A 52 -6.79 -7.99 1.87
N SER A 53 -7.67 -8.20 2.86
CA SER A 53 -9.05 -8.57 2.63
C SER A 53 -9.94 -7.34 2.71
N SER A 54 -11.01 -7.27 1.93
CA SER A 54 -12.06 -6.27 2.14
C SER A 54 -12.69 -6.37 3.54
N LYS A 55 -12.63 -7.54 4.19
CA LYS A 55 -13.15 -7.75 5.55
C LYS A 55 -12.37 -6.97 6.61
N THR A 56 -11.09 -6.72 6.36
CA THR A 56 -10.21 -5.95 7.26
C THR A 56 -10.23 -4.46 6.91
N LYS A 57 -10.86 -4.08 5.79
CA LYS A 57 -11.02 -2.69 5.38
C LYS A 57 -12.03 -1.98 6.27
N PHE A 58 -11.71 -0.77 6.68
CA PHE A 58 -12.62 0.10 7.42
C PHE A 58 -12.52 1.54 6.92
N ASP A 59 -13.55 2.34 7.19
CA ASP A 59 -13.52 3.78 6.89
C ASP A 59 -12.89 4.52 8.07
N SER A 60 -11.62 4.89 7.92
CA SER A 60 -10.91 5.72 8.90
C SER A 60 -11.21 7.21 8.75
N GLY A 61 -11.83 7.63 7.64
CA GLY A 61 -11.98 9.03 7.26
C GLY A 61 -10.66 9.76 6.95
N CYS A 62 -9.51 9.06 6.91
CA CYS A 62 -8.22 9.70 6.68
C CYS A 62 -7.98 10.11 5.22
N GLY A 63 -8.78 9.57 4.29
CA GLY A 63 -8.70 9.84 2.86
C GLY A 63 -7.82 8.87 2.07
N TRP A 64 -7.42 7.77 2.68
CA TRP A 64 -6.79 6.63 2.02
C TRP A 64 -7.43 5.31 2.47
N PRO A 65 -7.33 4.24 1.67
CA PRO A 65 -7.80 2.92 2.06
C PRO A 65 -7.14 2.46 3.36
N ALA A 66 -7.94 2.24 4.41
CA ALA A 66 -7.46 1.80 5.71
C ALA A 66 -7.85 0.35 5.97
N PHE A 67 -6.90 -0.44 6.46
CA PHE A 67 -7.07 -1.84 6.81
C PHE A 67 -6.57 -2.05 8.24
N ASN A 68 -7.29 -2.85 9.02
CA ASN A 68 -6.89 -3.16 10.39
C ASN A 68 -5.88 -4.31 10.44
N ASP A 69 -5.86 -5.18 9.43
CA ASP A 69 -4.98 -6.34 9.36
C ASP A 69 -4.65 -6.74 7.92
N VAL A 70 -3.50 -7.39 7.76
CA VAL A 70 -3.03 -8.04 6.54
C VAL A 70 -3.48 -9.49 6.50
N LEU A 71 -3.48 -10.10 5.31
CA LEU A 71 -3.79 -11.53 5.20
C LEU A 71 -2.77 -12.41 5.93
N ASP A 72 -1.49 -12.06 5.84
CA ASP A 72 -0.39 -12.76 6.50
C ASP A 72 0.82 -11.81 6.64
N GLN A 73 1.44 -11.79 7.83
CA GLN A 73 2.57 -10.90 8.13
C GLN A 73 3.83 -11.20 7.28
N GLY A 74 3.96 -12.40 6.73
CA GLY A 74 5.03 -12.77 5.80
C GLY A 74 4.81 -12.25 4.37
N LEU A 75 3.62 -11.73 4.05
CA LEU A 75 3.33 -11.15 2.73
C LEU A 75 3.72 -9.67 2.63
N VAL A 76 3.88 -9.01 3.77
CA VAL A 76 4.30 -7.62 3.89
C VAL A 76 5.63 -7.53 4.64
N LYS A 77 6.36 -6.46 4.38
CA LYS A 77 7.61 -6.13 5.06
C LYS A 77 7.43 -4.77 5.70
N LEU A 78 7.68 -4.72 7.00
CA LEU A 78 7.67 -3.48 7.76
C LEU A 78 9.09 -2.91 7.76
N SER A 79 9.23 -1.64 7.37
CA SER A 79 10.49 -0.92 7.38
C SER A 79 10.32 0.41 8.09
N THR A 80 11.33 0.83 8.85
CA THR A 80 11.30 2.13 9.51
C THR A 80 11.49 3.25 8.47
N ASP A 81 10.53 4.15 8.38
CA ASP A 81 10.59 5.35 7.54
C ASP A 81 10.89 6.58 8.39
N THR A 82 12.07 7.16 8.12
CA THR A 82 12.59 8.38 8.77
C THR A 82 12.59 9.59 7.83
N SER A 83 11.89 9.52 6.69
CA SER A 83 11.84 10.61 5.69
C SER A 83 11.27 11.92 6.22
N LEU A 84 10.38 11.86 7.24
CA LEU A 84 9.71 13.00 7.86
C LEU A 84 10.18 13.23 9.30
N ALA A 85 11.49 13.23 9.53
CA ALA A 85 12.07 13.53 10.84
C ALA A 85 11.50 14.85 11.42
N PRO A 86 11.05 14.89 12.70
CA PRO A 86 11.29 13.89 13.76
C PRO A 86 10.23 12.78 13.88
N ARG A 87 9.24 12.68 13.00
CA ARG A 87 8.22 11.63 13.05
C ARG A 87 8.73 10.36 12.37
N ILE A 88 8.94 9.32 13.16
CA ILE A 88 9.26 7.98 12.68
C ILE A 88 7.94 7.26 12.36
N ARG A 89 7.83 6.70 11.16
CA ARG A 89 6.68 5.91 10.73
C ARG A 89 7.14 4.51 10.36
N THR A 90 6.21 3.56 10.31
CA THR A 90 6.50 2.20 9.83
C THR A 90 5.94 2.07 8.43
N GLU A 91 6.82 2.06 7.42
CA GLU A 91 6.48 1.80 6.03
C GLU A 91 6.12 0.33 5.85
N VAL A 92 5.05 0.07 5.10
CA VAL A 92 4.62 -1.26 4.70
C VAL A 92 4.95 -1.44 3.23
N GLN A 93 5.69 -2.50 2.93
CA GLN A 93 6.09 -2.88 1.57
C GLN A 93 5.63 -4.31 1.26
N CYS A 94 5.47 -4.66 0.00
CA CYS A 94 5.22 -6.04 -0.40
C CYS A 94 6.48 -6.89 -0.21
N ALA A 95 6.41 -7.98 0.54
CA ALA A 95 7.57 -8.85 0.79
C ALA A 95 8.13 -9.53 -0.47
N LYS A 96 7.33 -9.65 -1.54
CA LYS A 96 7.70 -10.35 -2.78
C LYS A 96 8.37 -9.46 -3.83
N CYS A 97 8.00 -8.19 -3.89
CA CYS A 97 8.47 -7.26 -4.93
C CYS A 97 8.96 -5.91 -4.39
N ASP A 98 9.00 -5.74 -3.06
CA ASP A 98 9.40 -4.51 -2.36
C ASP A 98 8.59 -3.26 -2.76
N ALA A 99 7.43 -3.44 -3.40
CA ALA A 99 6.53 -2.36 -3.76
C ALA A 99 6.02 -1.65 -2.50
N HIS A 100 6.12 -0.33 -2.48
CA HIS A 100 5.57 0.49 -1.41
C HIS A 100 4.03 0.42 -1.41
N LEU A 101 3.45 0.13 -0.25
CA LEU A 101 2.00 0.02 -0.05
C LEU A 101 1.45 1.18 0.77
N GLY A 102 2.22 1.67 1.75
CA GLY A 102 1.84 2.77 2.62
C GLY A 102 2.56 2.72 3.95
N HIS A 103 1.87 3.12 5.02
CA HIS A 103 2.40 3.13 6.39
C HIS A 103 1.39 2.54 7.36
N VAL A 104 1.89 1.82 8.36
CA VAL A 104 1.11 1.38 9.52
C VAL A 104 1.35 2.33 10.69
N PHE A 105 0.28 2.63 11.40
CA PHE A 105 0.29 3.47 12.60
C PHE A 105 -0.36 2.67 13.73
N ASP A 106 0.27 2.64 14.90
CA ASP A 106 -0.27 1.99 16.11
C ASP A 106 -1.40 2.79 16.78
N ASP A 107 -1.99 3.78 16.09
CA ASP A 107 -3.11 4.61 16.58
C ASP A 107 -4.49 3.97 16.25
N GLY A 108 -4.54 2.65 16.08
CA GLY A 108 -5.79 1.91 15.96
C GLY A 108 -6.54 1.83 17.30
N PRO A 109 -7.88 1.81 17.32
CA PRO A 109 -8.69 1.71 18.54
C PRO A 109 -8.53 0.37 19.29
#